data_AF-A0A415G196-F1
#
_entry.id   AF-A0A415G196-F1
#
_cell.length_a   1.000
_cell.length_b   1.000
_cell.length_c   1.000
_cell.angle_alpha   90.00
_cell.angle_beta   90.00
_cell.angle_gamma   90.00
#
_symmetry.space_group_name_H-M   'P 1'
#
loop_
_entity.id
_entity.type
_entity.pdbx_description
1 polymer ?
#
loop_
_entity_poly.entity_id
_entity_poly.type
_entity_poly.pdbx_seq_one_letter_code
_entity_poly.pdbx_strand_id
1 'polypeptide(L)'
;MKITKYIIGLGIMAGTVISLPSCTDLSETVYDQVMSQNYYNTKQDVINAVFRPFEHIYESIVRRHEHEELTGDQLITPTRGTWWYDGGKWEKYHYHQYDDINQEDWTNEWEGMYGGIGQCNLVLDDLSQLNPSKFNLSDSEFDSFKAQLRCMRAYCYLRLLNSYRNCILTTTSDQAVNEQPENRKQVSPQVMFDFIESELRDVCLVALPSKIGQSGNGGQQGQFTKAGAAALLVRLYLNAEKWIGQPKWQECIDMCERITGGEFGYYAIADNWYEPFDWNNEMCNEVILGFPGSYGLTSWHLKNDKRTVYGRALPYGCEKYLKIEGDGSRNPKYALSPSYNNQQPRALFDYELGMVTQKFAKYAGDKRYKQYVNTSNNTREGMFFMEGKIANSSISGGYAKNPDNQYVLYLLDQVGRFEGNAESGYIANPNYQESKLGNGDFNSGLYCVKYPFYPFDGGYFIESDYTEIRLAEIIYSQAECLLRLGQAGEAGKLLNSVRKRNYENFTADIAYQPEGNVVLDLKEMLDEWGREFLAESRRRTDLIRFGRFQDAWWDKKRDADTHYELFPFSQTQLEQNEYLKQNPGYPDIAR
;
A
#
# COMPACT_ATOMS: atom_id res chain seq x y z
N MET A 1 38.32 -20.66 -75.98
CA MET A 1 37.22 -20.00 -75.23
C MET A 1 37.45 -20.27 -73.75
N LYS A 2 38.11 -19.34 -73.05
CA LYS A 2 37.52 -18.41 -72.05
C LYS A 2 36.72 -19.14 -70.95
N ILE A 3 37.00 -19.07 -69.64
CA ILE A 3 38.12 -18.56 -68.83
C ILE A 3 37.85 -19.11 -67.40
N THR A 4 38.83 -19.84 -66.81
CA THR A 4 39.32 -19.85 -65.40
C THR A 4 38.37 -19.60 -64.20
N LYS A 5 38.52 -20.15 -62.98
CA LYS A 5 39.66 -20.70 -62.16
C LYS A 5 39.00 -21.37 -60.90
N TYR A 6 39.30 -22.61 -60.48
CA TYR A 6 40.42 -23.08 -59.61
C TYR A 6 40.32 -22.65 -58.12
N ILE A 7 40.58 -23.45 -57.07
CA ILE A 7 41.02 -24.87 -56.89
C ILE A 7 41.15 -25.22 -55.37
N ILE A 8 40.96 -26.50 -55.02
CA ILE A 8 41.60 -27.37 -53.96
C ILE A 8 41.51 -26.96 -52.48
N GLY A 9 41.20 -27.83 -51.51
CA GLY A 9 41.01 -29.30 -51.50
C GLY A 9 41.68 -29.97 -50.30
N LEU A 10 41.24 -31.20 -50.01
CA LEU A 10 41.78 -32.22 -49.08
C LEU A 10 41.61 -31.94 -47.56
N GLY A 11 41.27 -32.88 -46.69
CA GLY A 11 41.08 -34.33 -46.81
C GLY A 11 41.03 -34.96 -45.40
N ILE A 12 39.98 -35.75 -45.17
CA ILE A 12 39.71 -36.84 -44.21
C ILE A 12 40.87 -37.31 -43.28
N MET A 13 40.62 -37.41 -41.96
CA MET A 13 40.65 -38.71 -41.23
C MET A 13 40.17 -38.60 -39.77
N ALA A 14 39.32 -39.54 -39.39
CA ALA A 14 38.89 -39.84 -38.03
C ALA A 14 39.95 -40.66 -37.28
N GLY A 15 39.98 -40.55 -35.94
CA GLY A 15 40.76 -41.48 -35.12
C GLY A 15 40.75 -41.20 -33.62
N THR A 16 40.03 -42.07 -32.91
CA THR A 16 40.38 -42.65 -31.59
C THR A 16 40.13 -41.83 -30.31
N VAL A 17 39.18 -42.34 -29.53
CA VAL A 17 39.00 -42.08 -28.09
C VAL A 17 40.14 -42.76 -27.32
N ILE A 18 40.86 -42.00 -26.51
CA ILE A 18 41.74 -42.50 -25.44
C ILE A 18 41.32 -41.77 -24.16
N SER A 19 40.92 -42.53 -23.15
CA SER A 19 40.71 -42.09 -21.78
C SER A 19 42.04 -41.90 -21.04
N LEU A 20 42.09 -40.92 -20.14
CA LEU A 20 42.91 -40.75 -18.91
C LEU A 20 42.94 -39.23 -18.56
N PRO A 21 43.28 -38.81 -17.32
CA PRO A 21 42.70 -39.10 -16.01
C PRO A 21 42.18 -37.82 -15.30
N SER A 22 41.43 -38.04 -14.22
CA SER A 22 41.08 -37.06 -13.17
C SER A 22 42.26 -36.18 -12.76
N CYS A 23 42.11 -34.86 -12.92
CA CYS A 23 42.61 -33.76 -12.08
C CYS A 23 42.37 -32.44 -12.84
N THR A 24 41.14 -31.94 -12.84
CA THR A 24 40.95 -30.50 -13.00
C THR A 24 40.93 -29.91 -11.62
N ASP A 25 42.01 -29.24 -11.24
CA ASP A 25 41.98 -28.25 -10.18
C ASP A 25 40.90 -27.23 -10.55
N LEU A 26 39.73 -27.39 -9.94
CA LEU A 26 38.59 -26.48 -10.01
C LEU A 26 38.76 -25.40 -8.93
N SER A 27 39.97 -24.86 -8.76
CA SER A 27 40.13 -23.56 -8.13
C SER A 27 39.63 -22.49 -9.12
N GLU A 28 38.32 -22.42 -9.27
CA GLU A 28 37.68 -21.25 -9.85
C GLU A 28 37.92 -20.11 -8.86
N THR A 29 38.70 -19.11 -9.25
CA THR A 29 38.68 -17.84 -8.57
C THR A 29 37.30 -17.24 -8.81
N VAL A 30 36.41 -17.39 -7.82
CA VAL A 30 35.09 -16.76 -7.82
C VAL A 30 35.32 -15.25 -7.83
N TYR A 31 35.08 -14.62 -8.98
CA TYR A 31 35.13 -13.16 -9.14
C TYR A 31 33.81 -12.47 -8.74
N ASP A 32 32.90 -13.17 -8.07
CA ASP A 32 31.53 -12.68 -7.81
C ASP A 32 31.33 -12.04 -6.42
N GLN A 33 32.41 -11.84 -5.66
CA GLN A 33 32.41 -10.82 -4.62
C GLN A 33 33.05 -9.57 -5.23
N VAL A 34 32.25 -8.52 -5.46
CA VAL A 34 32.80 -7.16 -5.45
C VAL A 34 33.64 -7.08 -4.17
N MET A 35 34.96 -6.95 -4.31
CA MET A 35 35.91 -7.06 -3.21
C MET A 35 35.44 -6.24 -2.01
N SER A 36 34.84 -6.92 -1.01
CA SER A 36 34.10 -6.31 0.10
C SER A 36 34.98 -5.40 0.97
N GLN A 37 36.29 -5.56 0.89
CA GLN A 37 37.24 -4.79 1.69
C GLN A 37 37.31 -3.30 1.32
N ASN A 38 36.82 -2.88 0.14
CA ASN A 38 36.96 -1.49 -0.34
C ASN A 38 35.64 -0.85 -0.79
N TYR A 39 34.45 -1.30 -0.36
CA TYR A 39 33.20 -0.62 -0.76
C TYR A 39 33.09 0.79 -0.13
N TYR A 40 33.32 0.89 1.18
CA TYR A 40 33.21 2.15 1.91
C TYR A 40 34.52 2.95 1.87
N ASN A 41 34.57 4.00 1.05
CA ASN A 41 35.73 4.90 0.95
C ASN A 41 35.41 6.33 1.37
N THR A 42 34.15 6.75 1.22
CA THR A 42 33.70 8.12 1.42
C THR A 42 32.45 8.17 2.30
N LYS A 43 32.13 9.37 2.80
CA LYS A 43 30.84 9.65 3.47
C LYS A 43 29.65 9.24 2.60
N GLN A 44 29.74 9.49 1.30
CA GLN A 44 28.65 9.21 0.36
C GLN A 44 28.44 7.72 0.16
N ASP A 45 29.49 6.89 0.20
CA ASP A 45 29.36 5.44 0.09
C ASP A 45 28.54 4.87 1.27
N VAL A 46 28.80 5.38 2.48
CA VAL A 46 28.01 5.04 3.68
C VAL A 46 26.55 5.46 3.51
N ILE A 47 26.29 6.69 3.07
CA ILE A 47 24.92 7.19 2.83
C ILE A 47 24.19 6.34 1.79
N ASN A 48 24.85 6.03 0.67
CA ASN A 48 24.26 5.23 -0.41
C ASN A 48 23.92 3.81 0.07
N ALA A 49 24.79 3.17 0.86
CA ALA A 49 24.50 1.87 1.46
C ALA A 49 23.30 1.92 2.42
N VAL A 50 23.24 2.93 3.29
CA VAL A 50 22.18 3.09 4.30
C VAL A 50 20.80 3.25 3.67
N PHE A 51 20.70 3.98 2.56
CA PHE A 51 19.41 4.26 1.93
C PHE A 51 19.03 3.31 0.79
N ARG A 52 19.94 2.44 0.33
CA ARG A 52 19.62 1.41 -0.67
C ARG A 52 18.42 0.51 -0.30
N PRO A 53 18.24 0.07 0.96
CA PRO A 53 17.07 -0.73 1.35
C PRO A 53 15.73 0.02 1.23
N PHE A 54 15.73 1.35 1.22
CA PHE A 54 14.50 2.14 1.10
C PHE A 54 13.86 2.01 -0.29
N GLU A 55 14.69 1.91 -1.34
CA GLU A 55 14.21 1.66 -2.70
C GLU A 55 13.53 0.29 -2.82
N HIS A 56 13.98 -0.72 -2.07
CA HIS A 56 13.36 -2.04 -2.06
C HIS A 56 11.96 -2.01 -1.45
N ILE A 57 11.81 -1.30 -0.33
CA ILE A 57 10.52 -1.19 0.36
C ILE A 57 9.53 -0.34 -0.43
N TYR A 58 10.02 0.64 -1.17
CA TYR A 58 9.21 1.38 -2.14
C TYR A 58 8.46 0.45 -3.12
N GLU A 59 9.11 -0.58 -3.67
CA GLU A 59 8.46 -1.50 -4.61
C GLU A 59 7.31 -2.32 -3.98
N SER A 60 7.26 -2.44 -2.65
CA SER A 60 6.23 -3.20 -1.95
C SER A 60 4.87 -2.49 -1.87
N ILE A 61 4.81 -1.18 -2.12
CA ILE A 61 3.61 -0.34 -1.91
C ILE A 61 2.41 -0.83 -2.71
N VAL A 62 2.61 -1.22 -3.98
CA VAL A 62 1.53 -1.69 -4.86
C VAL A 62 0.92 -2.98 -4.30
N ARG A 63 1.77 -3.93 -3.91
CA ARG A 63 1.33 -5.23 -3.39
C ARG A 63 0.60 -5.07 -2.07
N ARG A 64 1.11 -4.21 -1.18
CA ARG A 64 0.40 -3.86 0.05
C ARG A 64 -0.98 -3.30 -0.23
N HIS A 65 -1.09 -2.36 -1.17
CA HIS A 65 -2.39 -1.76 -1.49
C HIS A 65 -3.39 -2.82 -1.93
N GLU A 66 -2.96 -3.77 -2.77
CA GLU A 66 -3.82 -4.90 -3.17
C GLU A 66 -4.24 -5.75 -1.96
N HIS A 67 -3.29 -6.13 -1.09
CA HIS A 67 -3.57 -6.95 0.08
C HIS A 67 -4.49 -6.23 1.08
N GLU A 68 -4.28 -4.94 1.32
CA GLU A 68 -4.98 -4.19 2.35
C GLU A 68 -6.33 -3.61 1.88
N GLU A 69 -6.53 -3.40 0.58
CA GLU A 69 -7.77 -2.80 0.05
C GLU A 69 -8.66 -3.82 -0.66
N LEU A 70 -8.11 -4.73 -1.48
CA LEU A 70 -8.92 -5.66 -2.29
C LEU A 70 -9.39 -6.91 -1.53
N THR A 71 -8.88 -7.13 -0.32
CA THR A 71 -9.51 -8.04 0.66
C THR A 71 -10.49 -7.28 1.57
N GLY A 72 -10.57 -5.96 1.43
CA GLY A 72 -11.50 -5.13 2.18
C GLY A 72 -12.86 -4.99 1.49
N ASP A 73 -13.69 -4.15 2.09
CA ASP A 73 -15.07 -3.90 1.68
C ASP A 73 -15.24 -2.65 0.79
N GLN A 74 -14.20 -1.82 0.63
CA GLN A 74 -14.33 -0.48 0.03
C GLN A 74 -13.89 -0.39 -1.43
N LEU A 75 -12.80 -1.07 -1.81
CA LEU A 75 -12.28 -1.08 -3.17
C LEU A 75 -12.40 -2.47 -3.78
N ILE A 76 -12.77 -2.49 -5.05
CA ILE A 76 -12.98 -3.70 -5.84
C ILE A 76 -12.21 -3.61 -7.16
N THR A 77 -11.97 -4.77 -7.78
CA THR A 77 -11.47 -4.86 -9.15
C THR A 77 -12.46 -5.67 -9.98
N PRO A 78 -13.52 -5.04 -10.53
CA PRO A 78 -14.48 -5.73 -11.38
C PRO A 78 -13.83 -6.13 -12.70
N THR A 79 -14.34 -7.19 -13.32
CA THR A 79 -14.01 -7.49 -14.73
C THR A 79 -14.44 -6.30 -15.58
N ARG A 80 -13.65 -5.96 -16.61
CA ARG A 80 -13.97 -4.86 -17.55
C ARG A 80 -13.84 -5.33 -18.99
N GLY A 81 -14.91 -5.92 -19.50
CA GLY A 81 -14.86 -6.57 -20.81
C GLY A 81 -13.90 -7.76 -20.78
N THR A 82 -12.79 -7.68 -21.52
CA THR A 82 -11.72 -8.69 -21.50
C THR A 82 -10.60 -8.37 -20.49
N TRP A 83 -10.67 -7.24 -19.79
CA TRP A 83 -9.65 -6.79 -18.85
C TRP A 83 -9.99 -7.21 -17.42
N TRP A 84 -8.96 -7.38 -16.59
CA TRP A 84 -9.06 -7.60 -15.15
C TRP A 84 -9.82 -8.85 -14.70
N TYR A 85 -10.07 -9.81 -15.59
CA TYR A 85 -10.46 -11.14 -15.13
C TYR A 85 -9.27 -11.84 -14.44
N ASP A 86 -8.07 -11.77 -15.05
CA ASP A 86 -6.80 -12.28 -14.50
C ASP A 86 -6.90 -13.67 -13.84
N GLY A 87 -7.65 -14.57 -14.48
CA GLY A 87 -7.86 -15.93 -13.98
C GLY A 87 -8.66 -16.02 -12.67
N GLY A 88 -9.49 -15.02 -12.38
CA GLY A 88 -10.27 -14.91 -11.14
C GLY A 88 -9.45 -14.44 -9.93
N LYS A 89 -8.23 -13.92 -10.13
CA LYS A 89 -7.35 -13.47 -9.04
C LYS A 89 -8.06 -12.51 -8.08
N TRP A 90 -8.67 -11.45 -8.62
CA TRP A 90 -9.26 -10.40 -7.81
C TRP A 90 -10.54 -10.84 -7.10
N GLU A 91 -11.27 -11.77 -7.70
CA GLU A 91 -12.40 -12.44 -7.07
C GLU A 91 -11.93 -13.23 -5.84
N LYS A 92 -10.80 -13.95 -5.92
CA LYS A 92 -10.25 -14.67 -4.77
C LYS A 92 -9.80 -13.73 -3.64
N TYR A 93 -9.21 -12.58 -3.97
CA TYR A 93 -8.91 -11.54 -2.98
C TYR A 93 -10.18 -11.07 -2.27
N HIS A 94 -11.21 -10.73 -3.05
CA HIS A 94 -12.47 -10.19 -2.52
C HIS A 94 -13.30 -11.21 -1.76
N TYR A 95 -13.30 -12.48 -2.18
CA TYR A 95 -14.10 -13.54 -1.56
C TYR A 95 -13.38 -14.24 -0.40
N HIS A 96 -12.12 -13.86 -0.13
CA HIS A 96 -11.23 -14.57 0.78
C HIS A 96 -11.07 -16.04 0.39
N GLN A 97 -10.44 -16.31 -0.75
CA GLN A 97 -10.26 -17.67 -1.29
C GLN A 97 -8.80 -17.91 -1.71
N TYR A 98 -7.88 -17.73 -0.76
CA TYR A 98 -6.44 -17.87 -0.99
C TYR A 98 -5.85 -19.13 -0.33
N ASP A 99 -6.63 -20.22 -0.29
CA ASP A 99 -6.20 -21.54 0.20
C ASP A 99 -5.17 -22.24 -0.69
N ASP A 100 -5.11 -21.88 -1.96
CA ASP A 100 -4.22 -22.51 -2.94
C ASP A 100 -2.77 -22.02 -2.78
N ILE A 101 -2.01 -22.66 -1.90
CA ILE A 101 -0.62 -22.31 -1.58
C ILE A 101 0.36 -22.38 -2.77
N ASN A 102 -0.08 -22.80 -3.96
CA ASN A 102 0.69 -22.73 -5.20
C ASN A 102 0.60 -21.37 -5.90
N GLN A 103 -0.35 -20.50 -5.53
CA GLN A 103 -0.43 -19.17 -6.13
C GLN A 103 0.48 -18.21 -5.36
N GLU A 104 1.55 -17.78 -6.03
CA GLU A 104 2.57 -16.92 -5.42
C GLU A 104 2.06 -15.49 -5.10
N ASP A 105 0.93 -15.10 -5.69
CA ASP A 105 0.45 -13.72 -5.66
C ASP A 105 0.18 -13.17 -4.25
N TRP A 106 -0.39 -13.97 -3.34
CA TRP A 106 -0.66 -13.55 -1.96
C TRP A 106 0.49 -13.81 -0.98
N THR A 107 1.52 -14.57 -1.39
CA THR A 107 2.68 -14.89 -0.55
C THR A 107 3.88 -13.97 -0.80
N ASN A 108 3.74 -13.11 -1.80
CA ASN A 108 4.75 -12.17 -2.29
C ASN A 108 5.19 -11.10 -1.28
N GLU A 109 4.36 -10.80 -0.27
CA GLU A 109 4.71 -9.88 0.81
C GLU A 109 5.83 -10.45 1.68
N TRP A 110 5.83 -11.77 1.91
CA TRP A 110 6.87 -12.45 2.69
C TRP A 110 8.26 -12.24 2.08
N GLU A 111 8.43 -12.60 0.80
CA GLU A 111 9.72 -12.45 0.10
C GLU A 111 10.15 -10.98 0.02
N GLY A 112 9.21 -10.08 -0.26
CA GLY A 112 9.46 -8.64 -0.29
C GLY A 112 10.02 -8.13 1.03
N MET A 113 9.40 -8.48 2.15
CA MET A 113 9.84 -8.00 3.46
C MET A 113 11.15 -8.65 3.91
N TYR A 114 11.34 -9.96 3.70
CA TYR A 114 12.61 -10.62 4.03
C TYR A 114 13.77 -10.14 3.16
N GLY A 115 13.54 -9.82 1.89
CA GLY A 115 14.54 -9.18 1.03
C GLY A 115 14.99 -7.81 1.60
N GLY A 116 14.03 -7.00 2.08
CA GLY A 116 14.34 -5.71 2.72
C GLY A 116 15.08 -5.88 4.05
N ILE A 117 14.68 -6.86 4.87
CA ILE A 117 15.35 -7.21 6.13
C ILE A 117 16.79 -7.65 5.86
N GLY A 118 17.02 -8.51 4.86
CA GLY A 118 18.36 -8.96 4.47
C GLY A 118 19.27 -7.81 4.06
N GLN A 119 18.76 -6.88 3.23
CA GLN A 119 19.50 -5.67 2.86
C GLN A 119 19.83 -4.79 4.07
N CYS A 120 18.89 -4.62 5.01
CA CYS A 120 19.14 -3.87 6.24
C CYS A 120 20.22 -4.54 7.10
N ASN A 121 20.13 -5.86 7.28
CA ASN A 121 21.07 -6.63 8.10
C ASN A 121 22.48 -6.60 7.52
N LEU A 122 22.62 -6.73 6.19
CA LEU A 122 23.91 -6.65 5.52
C LEU A 122 24.62 -5.33 5.82
N VAL A 123 23.93 -4.21 5.63
CA VAL A 123 24.52 -2.89 5.88
C VAL A 123 24.75 -2.69 7.38
N LEU A 124 23.87 -3.16 8.26
CA LEU A 124 24.09 -3.08 9.72
C LEU A 124 25.34 -3.84 10.16
N ASP A 125 25.58 -5.03 9.62
CA ASP A 125 26.78 -5.83 9.92
C ASP A 125 28.04 -5.10 9.43
N ASP A 126 28.02 -4.52 8.23
CA ASP A 126 29.11 -3.70 7.73
C ASP A 126 29.39 -2.50 8.66
N LEU A 127 28.36 -1.71 8.97
CA LEU A 127 28.49 -0.53 9.84
C LEU A 127 28.94 -0.88 11.27
N SER A 128 28.78 -2.13 11.72
CA SER A 128 29.28 -2.59 13.02
C SER A 128 30.81 -2.70 13.07
N GLN A 129 31.46 -2.84 11.91
CA GLN A 129 32.92 -3.03 11.77
C GLN A 129 33.64 -1.73 11.37
N LEU A 130 32.91 -0.71 10.94
CA LEU A 130 33.45 0.57 10.49
C LEU A 130 33.70 1.56 11.64
N ASN A 131 34.71 2.42 11.45
CA ASN A 131 34.95 3.57 12.32
C ASN A 131 34.44 4.85 11.63
N PRO A 132 33.43 5.55 12.20
CA PRO A 132 32.81 6.73 11.56
C PRO A 132 33.78 7.88 11.29
N SER A 133 34.82 8.03 12.12
CA SER A 133 35.83 9.09 11.94
C SER A 133 36.59 8.96 10.62
N LYS A 134 36.68 7.76 10.03
CA LYS A 134 37.30 7.55 8.70
C LYS A 134 36.49 8.19 7.56
N PHE A 135 35.20 8.46 7.79
CA PHE A 135 34.26 8.98 6.80
C PHE A 135 33.82 10.42 7.08
N ASN A 136 34.48 11.12 8.01
CA ASN A 136 34.05 12.44 8.49
C ASN A 136 32.61 12.44 9.03
N LEU A 137 32.21 11.36 9.69
CA LEU A 137 30.93 11.23 10.38
C LEU A 137 31.14 11.36 11.89
N SER A 138 30.22 12.05 12.56
CA SER A 138 30.13 12.01 14.02
C SER A 138 29.52 10.69 14.48
N ASP A 139 29.79 10.27 15.71
CA ASP A 139 29.17 9.06 16.29
C ASP A 139 27.63 9.17 16.27
N SER A 140 27.07 10.34 16.60
CA SER A 140 25.61 10.57 16.55
C SER A 140 25.02 10.46 15.14
N GLU A 141 25.74 10.92 14.11
CA GLU A 141 25.29 10.80 12.72
C GLU A 141 25.34 9.33 12.28
N PHE A 142 26.38 8.61 12.71
CA PHE A 142 26.54 7.20 12.41
C PHE A 142 25.50 6.32 13.12
N ASP A 143 25.19 6.62 14.37
CA ASP A 143 24.12 5.95 15.13
C ASP A 143 22.75 6.23 14.53
N SER A 144 22.51 7.46 14.04
CA SER A 144 21.31 7.79 13.28
C SER A 144 21.18 6.94 12.02
N PHE A 145 22.26 6.72 11.26
CA PHE A 145 22.24 5.83 10.09
C PHE A 145 21.93 4.37 10.44
N LYS A 146 22.50 3.84 11.53
CA LYS A 146 22.12 2.51 12.04
C LYS A 146 20.65 2.47 12.46
N ALA A 147 20.14 3.55 13.07
CA ALA A 147 18.75 3.66 13.46
C ALA A 147 17.79 3.77 12.27
N GLN A 148 18.20 4.35 11.14
CA GLN A 148 17.43 4.32 9.88
C GLN A 148 17.18 2.88 9.42
N LEU A 149 18.25 2.08 9.37
CA LEU A 149 18.18 0.66 8.96
C LEU A 149 17.37 -0.19 9.94
N ARG A 150 17.53 0.03 11.24
CA ARG A 150 16.74 -0.68 12.28
C ARG A 150 15.26 -0.28 12.24
N CYS A 151 14.95 0.99 11.99
CA CYS A 151 13.57 1.45 11.80
C CYS A 151 12.95 0.82 10.54
N MET A 152 13.71 0.74 9.44
CA MET A 152 13.26 0.05 8.21
C MET A 152 13.00 -1.44 8.47
N ARG A 153 13.93 -2.12 9.14
CA ARG A 153 13.77 -3.53 9.53
C ARG A 153 12.53 -3.74 10.41
N ALA A 154 12.31 -2.86 11.38
CA ALA A 154 11.12 -2.88 12.23
C ALA A 154 9.83 -2.65 11.42
N TYR A 155 9.84 -1.75 10.43
CA TYR A 155 8.74 -1.55 9.49
C TYR A 155 8.43 -2.84 8.70
N CYS A 156 9.44 -3.52 8.17
CA CYS A 156 9.27 -4.80 7.47
C CYS A 156 8.66 -5.88 8.38
N TYR A 157 9.16 -5.99 9.62
CA TYR A 157 8.61 -6.94 10.58
C TYR A 157 7.19 -6.58 11.02
N LEU A 158 6.83 -5.30 11.10
CA LEU A 158 5.47 -4.87 11.36
C LEU A 158 4.53 -5.32 10.22
N ARG A 159 4.95 -5.18 8.96
CA ARG A 159 4.22 -5.71 7.80
C ARG A 159 4.06 -7.23 7.85
N LEU A 160 5.14 -7.95 8.17
CA LEU A 160 5.12 -9.42 8.31
C LEU A 160 4.23 -9.89 9.45
N LEU A 161 4.32 -9.22 10.61
CA LEU A 161 3.46 -9.46 11.75
C LEU A 161 2.01 -9.31 11.29
N ASN A 162 1.67 -8.22 10.61
CA ASN A 162 0.31 -7.96 10.09
C ASN A 162 -0.22 -9.02 9.13
N SER A 163 0.61 -9.47 8.19
CA SER A 163 0.18 -10.36 7.11
C SER A 163 0.22 -11.83 7.50
N TYR A 164 1.20 -12.26 8.32
CA TYR A 164 1.48 -13.68 8.56
C TYR A 164 1.51 -14.08 10.03
N ARG A 165 1.77 -13.14 10.96
CA ARG A 165 2.01 -13.32 12.41
C ARG A 165 3.20 -14.20 12.79
N ASN A 166 3.25 -15.43 12.28
CA ASN A 166 4.24 -16.44 12.61
C ASN A 166 5.42 -16.33 11.64
N CYS A 167 6.44 -15.56 12.04
CA CYS A 167 7.55 -15.19 11.18
C CYS A 167 8.89 -15.64 11.78
N ILE A 168 9.91 -15.76 10.95
CA ILE A 168 11.30 -16.01 11.35
C ILE A 168 11.95 -14.67 11.74
N LEU A 169 12.67 -14.64 12.86
CA LEU A 169 13.39 -13.45 13.31
C LEU A 169 14.89 -13.58 12.95
N THR A 170 15.36 -12.74 12.03
CA THR A 170 16.77 -12.60 11.65
C THR A 170 17.26 -11.16 11.85
N THR A 171 18.45 -11.02 12.45
CA THR A 171 19.04 -9.72 12.81
C THR A 171 20.45 -9.50 12.26
N THR A 172 20.95 -10.45 11.46
CA THR A 172 22.27 -10.43 10.82
C THR A 172 22.19 -11.03 9.41
N SER A 173 23.15 -10.70 8.56
CA SER A 173 23.38 -11.28 7.25
C SER A 173 24.29 -12.51 7.28
N ASP A 174 24.89 -12.83 8.44
CA ASP A 174 25.73 -14.01 8.62
C ASP A 174 24.93 -15.31 8.39
N GLN A 175 25.23 -15.97 7.28
CA GLN A 175 24.59 -17.22 6.88
C GLN A 175 24.85 -18.35 7.89
N ALA A 176 26.04 -18.42 8.49
CA ALA A 176 26.36 -19.46 9.47
C ALA A 176 25.55 -19.31 10.76
N VAL A 177 25.13 -18.07 11.09
CA VAL A 177 24.18 -17.82 12.18
C VAL A 177 22.76 -18.15 11.73
N ASN A 178 22.33 -17.62 10.58
CA ASN A 178 20.95 -17.77 10.11
C ASN A 178 20.56 -19.23 9.76
N GLU A 179 21.51 -20.07 9.35
CA GLU A 179 21.27 -21.48 9.01
C GLU A 179 21.15 -22.40 10.22
N GLN A 180 21.46 -21.92 11.43
CA GLN A 180 21.27 -22.72 12.64
C GLN A 180 19.80 -23.12 12.80
N PRO A 181 19.49 -24.39 13.16
CA PRO A 181 18.12 -24.88 13.22
C PRO A 181 17.14 -24.02 14.04
N GLU A 182 17.59 -23.46 15.18
CA GLU A 182 16.75 -22.58 16.00
C GLU A 182 16.43 -21.25 15.32
N ASN A 183 17.33 -20.70 14.51
CA ASN A 183 17.16 -19.43 13.82
C ASN A 183 16.30 -19.55 12.55
N ARG A 184 16.03 -20.78 12.10
CA ARG A 184 15.11 -21.07 10.98
C ARG A 184 13.66 -21.28 11.44
N LYS A 185 13.40 -21.36 12.75
CA LYS A 185 12.05 -21.53 13.30
C LYS A 185 11.31 -20.20 13.36
N GLN A 186 9.99 -20.27 13.22
CA GLN A 186 9.12 -19.13 13.51
C GLN A 186 9.19 -18.77 15.00
N VAL A 187 9.24 -17.49 15.29
CA VAL A 187 9.04 -16.97 16.65
C VAL A 187 7.56 -16.71 16.89
N SER A 188 7.16 -16.69 18.17
CA SER A 188 5.79 -16.31 18.52
C SER A 188 5.49 -14.83 18.15
N PRO A 189 4.22 -14.48 17.90
CA PRO A 189 3.83 -13.09 17.66
C PRO A 189 4.26 -12.13 18.79
N GLN A 190 4.26 -12.60 20.04
CA GLN A 190 4.74 -11.81 21.19
C GLN A 190 6.23 -11.47 21.07
N VAL A 191 7.07 -12.45 20.74
CA VAL A 191 8.52 -12.23 20.57
C VAL A 191 8.79 -11.25 19.43
N MET A 192 8.06 -11.38 18.32
CA MET A 192 8.18 -10.46 17.19
C MET A 192 7.72 -9.04 17.57
N PHE A 193 6.60 -8.92 18.30
CA PHE A 193 6.09 -7.65 18.81
C PHE A 193 7.13 -6.96 19.71
N ASP A 194 7.68 -7.67 20.70
CA ASP A 194 8.66 -7.12 21.65
C ASP A 194 9.95 -6.69 20.94
N PHE A 195 10.37 -7.45 19.92
CA PHE A 195 11.50 -7.08 19.08
C PHE A 195 11.24 -5.76 18.32
N ILE A 196 10.11 -5.66 17.62
CA ILE A 196 9.74 -4.42 16.89
C ILE A 196 9.65 -3.24 17.87
N GLU A 197 8.99 -3.44 19.01
CA GLU A 197 8.81 -2.42 20.04
C GLU A 197 10.17 -1.90 20.55
N SER A 198 11.09 -2.81 20.90
CA SER A 198 12.42 -2.43 21.40
C SER A 198 13.29 -1.76 20.33
N GLU A 199 13.25 -2.21 19.07
CA GLU A 199 13.99 -1.55 17.99
C GLU A 199 13.54 -0.10 17.83
N LEU A 200 12.22 0.14 17.81
CA LEU A 200 11.63 1.45 17.63
C LEU A 200 11.81 2.34 18.87
N ARG A 201 11.42 1.85 20.05
CA ARG A 201 11.36 2.64 21.30
C ARG A 201 12.75 2.89 21.86
N ASP A 202 13.57 1.86 21.98
CA ASP A 202 14.79 1.93 22.78
C ASP A 202 15.99 2.42 21.96
N VAL A 203 15.86 2.48 20.63
CA VAL A 203 16.94 2.96 19.76
C VAL A 203 16.47 3.98 18.74
N CYS A 204 15.43 3.72 17.95
CA CYS A 204 15.03 4.67 16.90
C CYS A 204 14.56 6.01 17.50
N LEU A 205 13.76 6.01 18.58
CA LEU A 205 13.40 7.25 19.29
C LEU A 205 14.59 7.94 19.98
N VAL A 206 15.71 7.25 20.18
CA VAL A 206 16.92 7.84 20.76
C VAL A 206 17.75 8.52 19.68
N ALA A 207 18.05 7.79 18.60
CA ALA A 207 19.09 8.16 17.63
C ALA A 207 18.57 8.79 16.32
N LEU A 208 17.30 8.59 15.93
CA LEU A 208 16.77 9.25 14.73
C LEU A 208 16.62 10.77 14.93
N PRO A 209 16.62 11.56 13.84
CA PRO A 209 16.38 12.99 13.94
C PRO A 209 14.90 13.30 14.23
N SER A 210 14.64 14.36 14.98
CA SER A 210 13.31 15.00 15.01
C SER A 210 13.15 15.91 13.79
N LYS A 211 11.91 16.15 13.38
CA LYS A 211 11.62 17.13 12.33
C LYS A 211 11.99 18.54 12.79
N ILE A 212 12.57 19.33 11.90
CA ILE A 212 12.99 20.72 12.15
C ILE A 212 12.14 21.67 11.30
N GLY A 213 11.65 22.75 11.90
CA GLY A 213 10.86 23.77 11.21
C GLY A 213 9.39 23.39 11.06
N GLN A 214 8.68 24.18 10.26
CA GLN A 214 7.22 24.12 10.08
C GLN A 214 6.81 24.15 8.60
N SER A 215 7.66 23.63 7.72
CA SER A 215 7.45 23.67 6.27
C SER A 215 7.49 22.28 5.65
N GLY A 216 6.84 21.31 6.31
CA GLY A 216 6.89 19.90 5.92
C GLY A 216 8.25 19.26 6.17
N ASN A 217 8.46 18.09 5.60
CA ASN A 217 9.72 17.34 5.72
C ASN A 217 10.78 17.83 4.71
N GLY A 218 10.36 18.46 3.61
CA GLY A 218 11.22 18.94 2.53
C GLY A 218 12.17 17.84 2.04
N GLY A 219 13.45 18.18 1.85
CA GLY A 219 14.47 17.23 1.39
C GLY A 219 14.79 16.07 2.34
N GLN A 220 14.19 16.03 3.55
CA GLN A 220 14.31 14.89 4.46
C GLN A 220 13.18 13.87 4.30
N GLN A 221 12.18 14.16 3.45
CA GLN A 221 11.15 13.19 3.13
C GLN A 221 11.78 11.91 2.55
N GLY A 222 11.27 10.75 2.94
CA GLY A 222 11.87 9.45 2.65
C GLY A 222 12.76 8.89 3.76
N GLN A 223 13.25 9.70 4.69
CA GLN A 223 14.00 9.22 5.85
C GLN A 223 13.07 9.01 7.06
N PHE A 224 13.40 8.07 7.93
CA PHE A 224 12.70 7.95 9.21
C PHE A 224 13.11 9.08 10.15
N THR A 225 12.11 9.68 10.80
CA THR A 225 12.29 10.60 11.93
C THR A 225 11.87 9.90 13.22
N LYS A 226 12.12 10.52 14.38
CA LYS A 226 11.55 10.05 15.65
C LYS A 226 10.02 9.95 15.58
N ALA A 227 9.35 10.87 14.91
CA ALA A 227 7.91 10.82 14.73
C ALA A 227 7.48 9.65 13.82
N GLY A 228 8.26 9.33 12.78
CA GLY A 228 8.06 8.14 11.96
C GLY A 228 8.14 6.84 12.78
N ALA A 229 9.18 6.69 13.60
CA ALA A 229 9.32 5.53 14.50
C ALA A 229 8.20 5.48 15.56
N ALA A 230 7.84 6.62 16.15
CA ALA A 230 6.73 6.74 17.09
C ALA A 230 5.39 6.34 16.45
N ALA A 231 5.17 6.74 15.20
CA ALA A 231 3.97 6.37 14.46
C ALA A 231 3.88 4.87 14.15
N LEU A 232 5.02 4.21 13.92
CA LEU A 232 5.05 2.75 13.83
C LEU A 232 4.74 2.07 15.16
N LEU A 233 5.17 2.64 16.30
CA LEU A 233 4.75 2.19 17.63
C LEU A 233 3.24 2.37 17.83
N VAL A 234 2.65 3.49 17.37
CA VAL A 234 1.19 3.68 17.39
C VAL A 234 0.49 2.56 16.60
N ARG A 235 0.93 2.25 15.37
CA ARG A 235 0.38 1.13 14.59
C ARG A 235 0.53 -0.21 15.32
N LEU A 236 1.68 -0.46 15.96
CA LEU A 236 1.95 -1.68 16.73
C LEU A 236 0.98 -1.82 17.92
N TYR A 237 0.87 -0.77 18.75
CA TYR A 237 0.03 -0.76 19.95
C TYR A 237 -1.46 -0.80 19.64
N LEU A 238 -1.90 -0.05 18.62
CA LEU A 238 -3.28 -0.03 18.18
C LEU A 238 -3.78 -1.44 17.80
N ASN A 239 -2.90 -2.32 17.31
CA ASN A 239 -3.30 -3.66 16.90
C ASN A 239 -2.92 -4.77 17.89
N ALA A 240 -2.32 -4.44 19.03
CA ALA A 240 -1.76 -5.41 19.98
C ALA A 240 -2.79 -6.45 20.47
N GLU A 241 -4.04 -6.06 20.73
CA GLU A 241 -5.06 -6.99 21.20
C GLU A 241 -5.28 -8.14 20.20
N LYS A 242 -5.31 -7.82 18.90
CA LYS A 242 -5.45 -8.85 17.86
C LYS A 242 -4.17 -9.62 17.60
N TRP A 243 -3.03 -8.96 17.72
CA TRP A 243 -1.76 -9.54 17.27
C TRP A 243 -1.11 -10.43 18.32
N ILE A 244 -1.26 -10.07 19.60
CA ILE A 244 -0.63 -10.76 20.73
C ILE A 244 -1.63 -11.10 21.85
N GLY A 245 -2.92 -10.81 21.68
CA GLY A 245 -3.95 -11.10 22.69
C GLY A 245 -3.95 -10.13 23.89
N GLN A 246 -3.19 -9.04 23.82
CA GLN A 246 -3.05 -8.07 24.90
C GLN A 246 -3.35 -6.65 24.40
N PRO A 247 -4.39 -5.97 24.90
CA PRO A 247 -4.65 -4.59 24.52
C PRO A 247 -3.54 -3.66 25.03
N LYS A 248 -3.14 -2.72 24.17
CA LYS A 248 -2.13 -1.69 24.44
C LYS A 248 -2.69 -0.28 24.23
N TRP A 249 -3.96 -0.08 24.57
CA TRP A 249 -4.70 1.16 24.29
C TRP A 249 -4.09 2.37 24.97
N GLN A 250 -3.64 2.23 26.22
CA GLN A 250 -3.02 3.34 26.95
C GLN A 250 -1.64 3.68 26.36
N GLU A 251 -0.81 2.67 26.08
CA GLU A 251 0.50 2.91 25.44
C GLU A 251 0.36 3.53 24.04
N CYS A 252 -0.70 3.18 23.32
CA CYS A 252 -1.06 3.82 22.06
C CYS A 252 -1.43 5.30 22.27
N ILE A 253 -2.29 5.62 23.24
CA ILE A 253 -2.68 7.00 23.58
C ILE A 253 -1.44 7.81 23.97
N ASP A 254 -0.62 7.30 24.88
CA ASP A 254 0.58 7.98 25.36
C ASP A 254 1.53 8.33 24.20
N MET A 255 1.74 7.40 23.27
CA MET A 255 2.58 7.66 22.10
C MET A 255 1.95 8.68 21.14
N CYS A 256 0.63 8.62 20.93
CA CYS A 256 -0.08 9.62 20.14
C CYS A 256 0.07 11.02 20.74
N GLU A 257 -0.08 11.14 22.06
CA GLU A 257 0.05 12.40 22.79
C GLU A 257 1.46 12.97 22.68
N ARG A 258 2.50 12.14 22.75
CA ARG A 258 3.90 12.58 22.52
C ARG A 258 4.12 13.14 21.11
N ILE A 259 3.54 12.51 20.08
CA ILE A 259 3.61 13.02 18.70
C ILE A 259 2.85 14.35 18.59
N THR A 260 1.58 14.39 19.01
CA THR A 260 0.73 15.58 18.89
C THR A 260 1.18 16.74 19.79
N GLY A 261 1.87 16.43 20.89
CA GLY A 261 2.46 17.39 21.82
C GLY A 261 3.77 18.00 21.33
N GLY A 262 4.29 17.55 20.18
CA GLY A 262 5.47 18.12 19.53
C GLY A 262 6.81 17.60 20.04
N GLU A 263 6.85 16.50 20.80
CA GLU A 263 8.11 15.91 21.31
C GLU A 263 9.07 15.55 20.17
N PHE A 264 8.54 15.15 19.02
CA PHE A 264 9.30 14.68 17.86
C PHE A 264 9.37 15.67 16.70
N GLY A 265 9.04 16.94 16.95
CA GLY A 265 8.98 18.00 15.95
C GLY A 265 7.56 18.46 15.66
N TYR A 266 7.44 19.50 14.82
CA TYR A 266 6.16 20.14 14.54
C TYR A 266 5.37 19.40 13.43
N TYR A 267 4.17 18.97 13.77
CA TYR A 267 3.19 18.40 12.85
C TYR A 267 1.84 19.08 13.09
N ALA A 268 1.08 19.29 12.02
CA ALA A 268 -0.23 19.92 12.10
C ALA A 268 -1.15 19.33 11.03
N ILE A 269 -2.45 19.24 11.34
CA ILE A 269 -3.46 18.89 10.34
C ILE A 269 -3.48 19.98 9.28
N ALA A 270 -3.48 19.58 8.01
CA ALA A 270 -3.51 20.51 6.90
C ALA A 270 -4.89 21.15 6.73
N ASP A 271 -4.91 22.39 6.24
CA ASP A 271 -6.13 23.19 6.10
C ASP A 271 -7.14 22.53 5.15
N ASN A 272 -6.63 21.85 4.11
CA ASN A 272 -7.43 21.06 3.18
C ASN A 272 -7.05 19.59 3.21
N TRP A 273 -8.03 18.72 2.93
CA TRP A 273 -7.88 17.26 2.94
C TRP A 273 -6.87 16.73 1.92
N TYR A 274 -6.68 17.45 0.81
CA TYR A 274 -5.89 16.99 -0.33
C TYR A 274 -4.40 17.34 -0.23
N GLU A 275 -4.03 18.30 0.63
CA GLU A 275 -2.65 18.79 0.77
C GLU A 275 -1.63 17.70 1.12
N PRO A 276 -1.93 16.73 2.02
CA PRO A 276 -1.00 15.64 2.30
C PRO A 276 -0.74 14.74 1.09
N PHE A 277 -1.51 14.85 0.02
CA PHE A 277 -1.40 14.01 -1.18
C PHE A 277 -1.05 14.83 -2.43
N ASP A 278 -0.89 16.15 -2.30
CA ASP A 278 -0.73 17.04 -3.43
C ASP A 278 0.68 16.94 -4.04
N TRP A 279 0.92 17.62 -5.16
CA TRP A 279 2.18 17.57 -5.90
C TRP A 279 3.41 18.06 -5.10
N ASN A 280 3.18 18.85 -4.05
CA ASN A 280 4.20 19.44 -3.17
C ASN A 280 4.04 18.99 -1.72
N ASN A 281 3.53 17.78 -1.49
CA ASN A 281 3.20 17.29 -0.15
C ASN A 281 4.42 17.08 0.76
N GLU A 282 5.64 17.12 0.25
CA GLU A 282 6.86 17.24 1.06
C GLU A 282 6.89 18.53 1.90
N MET A 283 6.11 19.54 1.52
CA MET A 283 5.92 20.79 2.26
C MET A 283 4.74 20.75 3.25
N CYS A 284 3.98 19.65 3.29
CA CYS A 284 2.82 19.51 4.15
C CYS A 284 3.22 19.08 5.57
N ASN A 285 2.76 19.83 6.59
CA ASN A 285 3.06 19.49 7.99
C ASN A 285 2.28 18.29 8.53
N GLU A 286 1.28 17.79 7.81
CA GLU A 286 0.52 16.62 8.21
C GLU A 286 1.27 15.32 7.90
N VAL A 287 2.18 15.31 6.92
CA VAL A 287 2.93 14.11 6.51
C VAL A 287 3.99 13.79 7.56
N ILE A 288 3.85 12.64 8.24
CA ILE A 288 4.81 12.14 9.24
C ILE A 288 5.89 11.29 8.57
N LEU A 289 5.46 10.38 7.69
CA LEU A 289 6.33 9.53 6.89
C LEU A 289 5.79 9.52 5.47
N GLY A 290 6.67 9.74 4.50
CA GLY A 290 6.35 9.57 3.08
C GLY A 290 7.55 9.07 2.30
N PHE A 291 7.29 8.35 1.21
CA PHE A 291 8.33 7.89 0.28
C PHE A 291 8.46 8.87 -0.89
N PRO A 292 9.68 9.26 -1.31
CA PRO A 292 9.86 10.28 -2.35
C PRO A 292 9.38 9.83 -3.71
N GLY A 293 8.67 10.73 -4.39
CA GLY A 293 8.12 10.56 -5.72
C GLY A 293 9.03 11.21 -6.75
N SER A 294 9.21 10.51 -7.87
CA SER A 294 9.90 11.03 -9.03
C SER A 294 9.33 10.40 -10.27
N TYR A 295 8.78 11.22 -11.16
CA TYR A 295 8.19 10.77 -12.41
C TYR A 295 9.15 9.87 -13.20
N GLY A 296 10.47 10.12 -13.18
CA GLY A 296 11.45 9.31 -13.91
C GLY A 296 11.90 8.01 -13.22
N LEU A 297 11.69 7.89 -11.90
CA LEU A 297 12.32 6.84 -11.07
C LEU A 297 11.27 6.09 -10.24
N THR A 298 10.67 6.75 -9.25
CA THR A 298 9.69 6.20 -8.29
C THR A 298 8.32 6.86 -8.51
N SER A 299 7.34 6.12 -9.05
CA SER A 299 6.00 6.65 -9.33
C SER A 299 4.92 5.66 -8.92
N TRP A 300 3.85 6.15 -8.28
CA TRP A 300 2.67 5.38 -7.87
C TRP A 300 1.36 6.04 -8.27
N HIS A 301 1.37 7.29 -8.73
CA HIS A 301 0.18 8.01 -9.09
C HIS A 301 0.12 8.30 -10.59
N LEU A 302 1.03 9.09 -11.17
CA LEU A 302 0.71 9.76 -12.44
C LEU A 302 0.69 8.77 -13.59
N LYS A 303 1.70 7.89 -13.61
CA LYS A 303 1.96 6.98 -14.72
C LYS A 303 0.89 5.91 -14.84
N ASN A 304 0.46 5.67 -16.07
CA ASN A 304 -0.36 4.53 -16.46
C ASN A 304 0.49 3.26 -16.63
N ASP A 305 1.15 2.84 -15.55
CA ASP A 305 2.07 1.70 -15.51
C ASP A 305 1.52 0.60 -14.59
N LYS A 306 2.05 -0.61 -14.70
CA LYS A 306 1.73 -1.70 -13.76
C LYS A 306 2.30 -1.51 -12.36
N ARG A 307 3.28 -0.63 -12.22
CA ARG A 307 3.96 -0.28 -10.98
C ARG A 307 3.28 0.86 -10.23
N THR A 308 2.13 1.37 -10.70
CA THR A 308 1.38 2.43 -10.02
C THR A 308 0.15 1.92 -9.30
N VAL A 309 -0.14 2.54 -8.15
CA VAL A 309 -1.36 2.31 -7.37
C VAL A 309 -2.48 3.18 -7.95
N TYR A 310 -2.32 4.50 -7.91
CA TYR A 310 -3.40 5.43 -8.23
C TYR A 310 -3.53 5.69 -9.74
N GLY A 311 -2.49 5.42 -10.54
CA GLY A 311 -2.57 5.52 -12.01
C GLY A 311 -3.61 4.58 -12.63
N ARG A 312 -4.00 3.54 -11.87
CA ARG A 312 -5.05 2.56 -12.20
C ARG A 312 -6.38 2.84 -11.50
N ALA A 313 -6.50 3.96 -10.77
CA ALA A 313 -7.71 4.37 -10.04
C ALA A 313 -8.52 5.45 -10.79
N LEU A 314 -8.40 5.50 -12.12
CA LEU A 314 -9.10 6.43 -12.98
C LEU A 314 -9.89 5.69 -14.07
N PRO A 315 -11.06 6.19 -14.48
CA PRO A 315 -11.84 5.57 -15.54
C PRO A 315 -11.14 5.66 -16.90
N TYR A 316 -11.47 4.71 -17.79
CA TYR A 316 -10.98 4.74 -19.17
C TYR A 316 -11.46 6.01 -19.90
N GLY A 317 -10.60 6.59 -20.74
CA GLY A 317 -10.95 7.76 -21.57
C GLY A 317 -11.03 9.10 -20.82
N CYS A 318 -10.63 9.15 -19.55
CA CYS A 318 -10.65 10.38 -18.74
C CYS A 318 -9.50 11.35 -19.05
N GLU A 319 -8.51 10.94 -19.85
CA GLU A 319 -7.30 11.74 -20.11
C GLU A 319 -7.63 13.10 -20.75
N LYS A 320 -8.66 13.15 -21.60
CA LYS A 320 -9.15 14.38 -22.23
C LYS A 320 -9.89 15.28 -21.27
N TYR A 321 -10.60 14.69 -20.32
CA TYR A 321 -11.30 15.42 -19.27
C TYR A 321 -10.30 16.09 -18.32
N LEU A 322 -9.24 15.37 -17.95
CA LEU A 322 -8.22 15.83 -17.01
C LEU A 322 -7.06 16.62 -17.65
N LYS A 323 -6.95 16.59 -18.99
CA LYS A 323 -5.83 17.14 -19.78
C LYS A 323 -4.47 16.47 -19.51
N ILE A 324 -4.51 15.14 -19.35
CA ILE A 324 -3.33 14.29 -19.05
C ILE A 324 -2.99 13.36 -20.22
N GLU A 325 -3.21 13.79 -21.46
CA GLU A 325 -3.06 12.91 -22.63
C GLU A 325 -1.65 12.39 -22.89
N GLY A 326 -0.63 13.08 -22.38
CA GLY A 326 0.77 12.69 -22.52
C GLY A 326 1.11 11.30 -21.97
N ASP A 327 0.24 10.71 -21.16
CA ASP A 327 0.40 9.39 -20.53
C ASP A 327 -0.66 8.36 -21.02
N GLY A 328 -1.40 8.69 -22.08
CA GLY A 328 -2.34 7.78 -22.75
C GLY A 328 -3.64 7.48 -21.99
N SER A 329 -4.49 6.62 -22.57
CA SER A 329 -5.76 6.22 -21.95
C SER A 329 -5.55 5.25 -20.79
N ARG A 330 -6.27 5.47 -19.68
CA ARG A 330 -6.09 4.75 -18.41
C ARG A 330 -6.36 3.24 -18.52
N ASN A 331 -5.68 2.44 -17.70
CA ASN A 331 -6.01 1.03 -17.47
C ASN A 331 -6.76 0.87 -16.11
N PRO A 332 -8.10 1.05 -16.07
CA PRO A 332 -8.86 1.16 -14.82
C PRO A 332 -8.95 -0.16 -14.07
N LYS A 333 -8.21 -0.29 -12.97
CA LYS A 333 -8.27 -1.47 -12.09
C LYS A 333 -9.30 -1.28 -10.98
N TYR A 334 -9.11 -0.24 -10.18
CA TYR A 334 -9.83 -0.05 -8.93
C TYR A 334 -11.16 0.66 -9.15
N ALA A 335 -12.20 0.24 -8.43
CA ALA A 335 -13.47 0.96 -8.29
C ALA A 335 -13.95 0.87 -6.84
N LEU A 336 -14.89 1.73 -6.46
CA LEU A 336 -15.61 1.60 -5.20
C LEU A 336 -16.55 0.40 -5.23
N SER A 337 -16.71 -0.28 -4.09
CA SER A 337 -17.80 -1.25 -3.93
C SER A 337 -19.16 -0.58 -4.16
N PRO A 338 -20.07 -1.22 -4.92
CA PRO A 338 -21.31 -0.58 -5.34
C PRO A 338 -22.30 -0.47 -4.19
N SER A 339 -23.12 0.58 -4.25
CA SER A 339 -24.21 0.76 -3.30
C SER A 339 -25.56 0.24 -3.80
N TYR A 340 -25.72 0.07 -5.11
CA TYR A 340 -26.99 -0.31 -5.72
C TYR A 340 -26.91 -1.66 -6.42
N ASN A 341 -28.02 -2.39 -6.35
CA ASN A 341 -28.24 -3.62 -7.12
C ASN A 341 -28.66 -3.30 -8.57
N ASN A 342 -28.78 -4.34 -9.40
CA ASN A 342 -29.14 -4.22 -10.82
C ASN A 342 -30.66 -4.33 -11.10
N GLN A 343 -31.51 -4.21 -10.07
CA GLN A 343 -32.97 -4.22 -10.27
C GLN A 343 -33.43 -2.94 -11.00
N GLN A 344 -34.68 -2.93 -11.47
CA GLN A 344 -35.29 -1.78 -12.13
C GLN A 344 -36.64 -1.45 -11.48
N PRO A 345 -36.77 -0.31 -10.76
CA PRO A 345 -35.69 0.63 -10.43
C PRO A 345 -34.62 -0.02 -9.54
N ARG A 346 -33.38 0.48 -9.63
CA ARG A 346 -32.29 0.01 -8.77
C ARG A 346 -32.61 0.26 -7.30
N ALA A 347 -32.19 -0.63 -6.42
CA ALA A 347 -32.35 -0.49 -4.98
C ALA A 347 -31.00 -0.54 -4.27
N LEU A 348 -30.90 0.14 -3.13
CA LEU A 348 -29.71 0.05 -2.27
C LEU A 348 -29.54 -1.39 -1.78
N PHE A 349 -28.29 -1.83 -1.67
CA PHE A 349 -27.97 -2.99 -0.85
C PHE A 349 -28.13 -2.65 0.64
N ASP A 350 -28.32 -3.69 1.44
CA ASP A 350 -28.46 -3.61 2.91
C ASP A 350 -27.21 -4.17 3.62
N TYR A 351 -26.03 -3.87 3.10
CA TYR A 351 -24.77 -4.26 3.73
C TYR A 351 -24.32 -3.17 4.70
N GLU A 352 -23.81 -3.57 5.86
CA GLU A 352 -23.22 -2.62 6.81
C GLU A 352 -21.83 -2.13 6.38
N LEU A 353 -21.05 -3.03 5.77
CA LEU A 353 -19.71 -2.79 5.23
C LEU A 353 -19.79 -2.44 3.73
N GLY A 354 -18.78 -1.74 3.24
CA GLY A 354 -18.74 -1.19 1.89
C GLY A 354 -19.67 0.01 1.77
N MET A 355 -20.53 0.01 0.75
CA MET A 355 -21.53 1.07 0.51
C MET A 355 -20.89 2.47 0.50
N VAL A 356 -19.68 2.58 -0.06
CA VAL A 356 -18.75 3.70 0.17
C VAL A 356 -19.42 5.04 -0.11
N THR A 357 -20.11 5.17 -1.24
CA THR A 357 -20.78 6.41 -1.61
C THR A 357 -21.85 6.82 -0.59
N GLN A 358 -22.57 5.86 -0.01
CA GLN A 358 -23.57 6.13 1.03
C GLN A 358 -22.90 6.56 2.33
N LYS A 359 -21.74 5.99 2.68
CA LYS A 359 -20.96 6.39 3.85
C LYS A 359 -20.49 7.84 3.75
N PHE A 360 -20.08 8.29 2.56
CA PHE A 360 -19.72 9.67 2.29
C PHE A 360 -20.93 10.61 2.22
N ALA A 361 -22.03 10.17 1.59
CA ALA A 361 -23.27 10.94 1.48
C ALA A 361 -24.01 11.11 2.82
N LYS A 362 -23.69 10.28 3.84
CA LYS A 362 -24.30 10.32 5.18
C LYS A 362 -24.32 11.72 5.79
N TYR A 363 -23.23 12.48 5.62
CA TYR A 363 -23.10 13.85 6.12
C TYR A 363 -23.02 14.83 4.95
N ALA A 364 -23.98 15.75 4.89
CA ALA A 364 -24.06 16.71 3.80
C ALA A 364 -22.83 17.63 3.74
N GLY A 365 -22.41 17.99 2.53
CA GLY A 365 -21.35 18.98 2.31
C GLY A 365 -19.92 18.47 2.47
N ASP A 366 -19.69 17.15 2.46
CA ASP A 366 -18.33 16.59 2.40
C ASP A 366 -17.67 16.99 1.07
N LYS A 367 -16.64 17.83 1.13
CA LYS A 367 -15.88 18.35 0.00
C LYS A 367 -15.16 17.25 -0.79
N ARG A 368 -14.95 16.08 -0.18
CA ARG A 368 -14.36 14.92 -0.86
C ARG A 368 -15.40 14.27 -1.77
N TYR A 369 -16.65 14.18 -1.34
CA TYR A 369 -17.74 13.52 -2.08
C TYR A 369 -18.32 14.40 -3.20
N LYS A 370 -17.46 14.69 -4.18
CA LYS A 370 -17.74 15.53 -5.34
C LYS A 370 -17.00 15.00 -6.56
N GLN A 371 -17.48 15.40 -7.73
CA GLN A 371 -16.82 15.14 -9.01
C GLN A 371 -15.39 15.67 -8.98
N TYR A 372 -14.41 14.78 -9.18
CA TYR A 372 -13.01 15.14 -9.33
C TYR A 372 -12.86 15.97 -10.60
N VAL A 373 -12.29 17.16 -10.48
CA VAL A 373 -11.97 18.04 -11.61
C VAL A 373 -10.72 18.85 -11.32
N ASN A 374 -9.87 19.03 -12.33
CA ASN A 374 -8.78 19.99 -12.26
C ASN A 374 -9.33 21.40 -12.53
N THR A 375 -9.29 22.28 -11.53
CA THR A 375 -9.78 23.66 -11.63
C THR A 375 -8.73 24.63 -12.19
N SER A 376 -7.45 24.27 -12.09
CA SER A 376 -6.32 24.94 -12.74
C SER A 376 -5.23 23.90 -13.06
N ASN A 377 -4.05 24.37 -13.47
CA ASN A 377 -2.89 23.49 -13.68
C ASN A 377 -2.31 22.93 -12.37
N ASN A 378 -2.74 23.41 -11.19
CA ASN A 378 -2.21 23.01 -9.88
C ASN A 378 -3.26 23.04 -8.75
N THR A 379 -4.55 23.06 -9.09
CA THR A 379 -5.64 22.99 -8.12
C THR A 379 -6.73 22.04 -8.62
N ARG A 380 -7.42 21.41 -7.67
CA ARG A 380 -8.45 20.40 -7.91
C ARG A 380 -9.61 20.53 -6.94
N GLU A 381 -10.77 20.04 -7.35
CA GLU A 381 -11.93 19.83 -6.48
C GLU A 381 -12.38 18.38 -6.60
N GLY A 382 -12.96 17.84 -5.51
CA GLY A 382 -13.54 16.51 -5.45
C GLY A 382 -12.52 15.38 -5.35
N MET A 383 -13.00 14.21 -4.95
CA MET A 383 -12.21 12.99 -4.77
C MET A 383 -12.78 11.81 -5.57
N PHE A 384 -13.86 12.00 -6.33
CA PHE A 384 -14.53 10.88 -7.02
C PHE A 384 -14.84 11.18 -8.47
N PHE A 385 -14.69 10.19 -9.36
CA PHE A 385 -15.49 10.22 -10.60
C PHE A 385 -16.90 9.76 -10.26
N MET A 386 -17.84 10.69 -10.34
CA MET A 386 -19.24 10.49 -9.97
C MET A 386 -20.00 9.81 -11.11
N GLU A 387 -21.23 9.37 -10.82
CA GLU A 387 -22.11 8.80 -11.84
C GLU A 387 -22.31 9.74 -13.02
N GLY A 388 -22.30 9.19 -14.23
CA GLY A 388 -22.55 9.94 -15.45
C GLY A 388 -21.49 9.76 -16.53
N LYS A 389 -21.65 10.56 -17.60
CA LYS A 389 -20.76 10.54 -18.76
C LYS A 389 -19.46 11.28 -18.48
N ILE A 390 -18.36 10.77 -19.02
CA ILE A 390 -17.06 11.42 -18.95
C ILE A 390 -16.89 12.30 -20.20
N ALA A 391 -16.80 13.61 -20.02
CA ALA A 391 -16.67 14.54 -21.14
C ALA A 391 -15.35 14.35 -21.90
N ASN A 392 -15.40 14.42 -23.23
CA ASN A 392 -14.21 14.41 -24.08
C ASN A 392 -14.00 15.80 -24.69
N SER A 393 -13.04 16.54 -24.13
CA SER A 393 -12.73 17.92 -24.55
C SER A 393 -12.26 18.06 -26.01
N SER A 394 -11.83 16.96 -26.66
CA SER A 394 -11.39 16.98 -28.07
C SER A 394 -12.54 16.88 -29.07
N ILE A 395 -13.77 16.61 -28.63
CA ILE A 395 -14.95 16.49 -29.50
C ILE A 395 -16.05 17.38 -28.90
N SER A 396 -16.54 18.36 -29.65
CA SER A 396 -17.61 19.24 -29.17
C SER A 396 -18.86 18.43 -28.79
N GLY A 397 -19.25 18.49 -27.52
CA GLY A 397 -20.36 17.68 -26.97
C GLY A 397 -20.09 16.17 -26.94
N GLY A 398 -18.84 15.74 -27.14
CA GLY A 398 -18.45 14.33 -27.14
C GLY A 398 -18.11 13.79 -25.76
N TYR A 399 -18.09 12.46 -25.66
CA TYR A 399 -17.85 11.73 -24.42
C TYR A 399 -16.84 10.60 -24.64
N ALA A 400 -16.21 10.15 -23.55
CA ALA A 400 -15.36 8.98 -23.55
C ALA A 400 -16.13 7.73 -23.99
N LYS A 401 -15.45 6.83 -24.68
CA LYS A 401 -15.98 5.54 -25.11
C LYS A 401 -15.16 4.41 -24.50
N ASN A 402 -15.72 3.21 -24.48
CA ASN A 402 -14.96 2.01 -24.11
C ASN A 402 -13.75 1.80 -25.06
N PRO A 403 -12.77 0.95 -24.70
CA PRO A 403 -11.55 0.78 -25.50
C PRO A 403 -11.77 0.41 -26.97
N ASP A 404 -12.85 -0.33 -27.24
CA ASP A 404 -13.20 -0.78 -28.60
C ASP A 404 -14.06 0.24 -29.37
N ASN A 405 -14.32 1.43 -28.80
CA ASN A 405 -15.13 2.51 -29.38
C ASN A 405 -16.59 2.15 -29.70
N GLN A 406 -17.14 1.11 -29.05
CA GLN A 406 -18.47 0.56 -29.30
C GLN A 406 -19.59 1.37 -28.63
N TYR A 407 -19.38 1.87 -27.41
CA TYR A 407 -20.38 2.62 -26.67
C TYR A 407 -19.77 3.78 -25.87
N VAL A 408 -20.60 4.78 -25.54
CA VAL A 408 -20.24 5.88 -24.65
C VAL A 408 -20.24 5.38 -23.22
N LEU A 409 -19.20 5.72 -22.46
CA LEU A 409 -19.12 5.38 -21.04
C LEU A 409 -20.09 6.22 -20.20
N TYR A 410 -20.76 5.56 -19.28
CA TYR A 410 -21.60 6.16 -18.26
C TYR A 410 -21.34 5.43 -16.94
N LEU A 411 -20.64 6.07 -16.01
CA LEU A 411 -20.29 5.45 -14.73
C LEU A 411 -21.53 5.28 -13.85
N LEU A 412 -21.61 4.15 -13.16
CA LEU A 412 -22.71 3.81 -12.25
C LEU A 412 -22.15 3.34 -10.90
N ASP A 413 -22.83 3.68 -9.81
CA ASP A 413 -22.64 3.09 -8.47
C ASP A 413 -23.29 1.70 -8.38
N GLN A 414 -22.98 0.87 -9.39
CA GLN A 414 -23.45 -0.48 -9.61
C GLN A 414 -22.34 -1.25 -10.30
N VAL A 415 -22.35 -2.57 -10.16
CA VAL A 415 -21.50 -3.46 -10.95
C VAL A 415 -22.39 -4.37 -11.77
N GLY A 416 -22.17 -4.38 -13.08
CA GLY A 416 -22.95 -5.14 -14.04
C GLY A 416 -22.52 -4.87 -15.47
N ARG A 417 -23.03 -5.69 -16.40
CA ARG A 417 -22.68 -5.60 -17.82
C ARG A 417 -23.68 -4.72 -18.55
N PHE A 418 -23.51 -3.41 -18.41
CA PHE A 418 -24.42 -2.40 -18.95
C PHE A 418 -24.17 -2.08 -20.42
N GLU A 419 -22.90 -2.10 -20.85
CA GLU A 419 -22.46 -1.74 -22.19
C GLU A 419 -23.10 -0.42 -22.66
N GLY A 420 -23.75 -0.39 -23.84
CA GLY A 420 -24.43 0.79 -24.35
C GLY A 420 -25.72 1.19 -23.61
N ASN A 421 -26.21 0.38 -22.68
CA ASN A 421 -27.45 0.63 -21.94
C ASN A 421 -27.21 1.33 -20.58
N ALA A 422 -25.96 1.65 -20.23
CA ALA A 422 -25.60 2.18 -18.92
C ALA A 422 -26.37 3.44 -18.50
N GLU A 423 -26.61 4.40 -19.39
CA GLU A 423 -27.39 5.61 -19.07
C GLU A 423 -28.85 5.30 -18.68
N SER A 424 -29.40 4.20 -19.19
CA SER A 424 -30.73 3.73 -18.81
C SER A 424 -30.74 2.86 -17.54
N GLY A 425 -29.55 2.45 -17.06
CA GLY A 425 -29.36 1.56 -15.92
C GLY A 425 -29.62 0.07 -16.20
N TYR A 426 -29.99 -0.30 -17.43
CA TYR A 426 -30.32 -1.68 -17.77
C TYR A 426 -29.07 -2.50 -18.12
N ILE A 427 -29.04 -3.74 -17.66
CA ILE A 427 -28.04 -4.74 -18.07
C ILE A 427 -28.28 -5.11 -19.54
N ALA A 428 -27.23 -5.09 -20.36
CA ALA A 428 -27.33 -5.35 -21.80
C ALA A 428 -27.71 -6.80 -22.13
N ASN A 429 -27.25 -7.74 -21.31
CA ASN A 429 -27.52 -9.16 -21.48
C ASN A 429 -28.04 -9.79 -20.17
N PRO A 430 -29.28 -10.28 -20.12
CA PRO A 430 -29.90 -10.85 -18.92
C PRO A 430 -29.11 -12.00 -18.27
N ASN A 431 -28.25 -12.71 -19.01
CA ASN A 431 -27.39 -13.74 -18.44
C ASN A 431 -26.37 -13.19 -17.42
N TYR A 432 -26.11 -11.89 -17.45
CA TYR A 432 -25.18 -11.18 -16.55
C TYR A 432 -25.93 -10.19 -15.63
N GLN A 433 -27.20 -10.46 -15.31
CA GLN A 433 -28.03 -9.57 -14.49
C GLN A 433 -27.58 -9.49 -13.01
N GLU A 434 -26.90 -10.53 -12.52
CA GLU A 434 -26.36 -10.55 -11.15
C GLU A 434 -25.27 -9.49 -10.97
N SER A 435 -25.35 -8.74 -9.87
CA SER A 435 -24.31 -7.77 -9.51
C SER A 435 -23.17 -8.48 -8.79
N LYS A 436 -22.11 -8.76 -9.53
CA LYS A 436 -20.89 -9.43 -9.05
C LYS A 436 -19.66 -9.00 -9.84
N LEU A 437 -18.47 -9.17 -9.27
CA LEU A 437 -17.17 -8.79 -9.84
C LEU A 437 -16.99 -9.26 -11.29
N GLY A 438 -17.23 -10.54 -11.56
CA GLY A 438 -17.10 -11.14 -12.88
C GLY A 438 -18.09 -10.63 -13.93
N ASN A 439 -19.14 -9.91 -13.54
CA ASN A 439 -20.14 -9.36 -14.45
C ASN A 439 -19.93 -7.87 -14.76
N GLY A 440 -18.84 -7.26 -14.29
CA GLY A 440 -18.57 -5.85 -14.54
C GLY A 440 -18.23 -5.50 -15.99
N ASP A 441 -18.21 -4.21 -16.27
CA ASP A 441 -17.73 -3.59 -17.51
C ASP A 441 -17.03 -2.24 -17.23
N PHE A 442 -16.76 -1.44 -18.26
CA PHE A 442 -16.15 -0.11 -18.09
C PHE A 442 -17.09 0.96 -17.48
N ASN A 443 -18.38 0.65 -17.34
CA ASN A 443 -19.36 1.51 -16.67
C ASN A 443 -19.47 1.18 -15.16
N SER A 444 -18.96 0.03 -14.75
CA SER A 444 -19.12 -0.51 -13.41
C SER A 444 -18.24 0.19 -12.37
N GLY A 445 -18.89 0.68 -11.32
CA GLY A 445 -18.29 1.30 -10.15
C GLY A 445 -17.83 2.74 -10.38
N LEU A 446 -17.78 3.48 -9.27
CA LEU A 446 -17.19 4.82 -9.21
C LEU A 446 -15.71 4.72 -8.83
N TYR A 447 -14.96 5.81 -8.99
CA TYR A 447 -13.51 5.81 -8.75
C TYR A 447 -13.12 6.80 -7.67
N CYS A 448 -12.15 6.46 -6.83
CA CYS A 448 -11.53 7.35 -5.86
C CYS A 448 -10.21 7.91 -6.41
N VAL A 449 -10.10 9.23 -6.45
CA VAL A 449 -8.95 9.98 -6.96
C VAL A 449 -8.29 10.72 -5.79
N LYS A 450 -7.51 9.97 -5.00
CA LYS A 450 -6.86 10.47 -3.78
C LYS A 450 -5.70 11.43 -4.11
N TYR A 451 -4.83 11.03 -5.03
CA TYR A 451 -3.70 11.83 -5.52
C TYR A 451 -4.09 12.68 -6.73
N PRO A 452 -3.47 13.85 -6.93
CA PRO A 452 -3.81 14.74 -8.02
C PRO A 452 -3.39 14.15 -9.37
N PHE A 453 -4.14 14.46 -10.42
CA PHE A 453 -3.77 14.16 -11.80
C PHE A 453 -3.77 15.45 -12.60
N TYR A 454 -2.79 16.32 -12.35
CA TYR A 454 -2.75 17.63 -12.99
C TYR A 454 -2.38 17.57 -14.47
N PRO A 455 -2.82 18.57 -15.26
CA PRO A 455 -2.51 18.64 -16.68
C PRO A 455 -1.01 18.59 -16.98
N PHE A 456 -0.63 18.05 -18.14
CA PHE A 456 0.75 18.12 -18.66
C PHE A 456 1.19 19.55 -19.03
N ASP A 457 0.30 20.52 -18.92
CA ASP A 457 0.59 21.94 -19.04
C ASP A 457 0.79 22.57 -17.65
N GLY A 458 1.65 23.59 -17.56
CA GLY A 458 1.93 24.32 -16.31
C GLY A 458 2.96 23.71 -15.38
N GLY A 459 3.46 22.50 -15.63
CA GLY A 459 4.63 21.94 -14.93
C GLY A 459 4.36 21.28 -13.57
N TYR A 460 3.10 21.16 -13.15
CA TYR A 460 2.71 20.54 -11.87
C TYR A 460 2.27 19.08 -12.01
N PHE A 461 2.40 18.50 -13.20
CA PHE A 461 2.28 17.07 -13.48
C PHE A 461 3.51 16.29 -12.94
N ILE A 462 4.00 16.66 -11.76
CA ILE A 462 5.10 15.95 -11.12
C ILE A 462 4.54 14.86 -10.22
N GLU A 463 5.41 13.91 -9.86
CA GLU A 463 5.04 12.87 -8.92
C GLU A 463 4.98 13.47 -7.50
N SER A 464 3.80 13.51 -6.87
CA SER A 464 3.65 13.68 -5.40
C SER A 464 4.50 12.65 -4.68
N ASP A 465 4.84 12.85 -3.41
CA ASP A 465 5.42 11.84 -2.51
C ASP A 465 4.34 10.91 -1.90
N TYR A 466 4.69 9.66 -1.57
CA TYR A 466 3.70 8.66 -1.18
C TYR A 466 3.51 8.82 0.31
N THR A 467 2.38 9.35 0.71
CA THR A 467 2.05 9.57 2.11
C THR A 467 1.77 8.24 2.78
N GLU A 468 2.76 7.76 3.53
CA GLU A 468 2.76 6.49 4.22
C GLU A 468 2.07 6.58 5.58
N ILE A 469 2.40 7.62 6.36
CA ILE A 469 1.74 7.94 7.63
C ILE A 469 1.56 9.46 7.72
N ARG A 470 0.38 9.87 8.19
CA ARG A 470 0.01 11.28 8.36
C ARG A 470 -0.59 11.53 9.75
N LEU A 471 -0.56 12.77 10.24
CA LEU A 471 -0.96 13.11 11.61
C LEU A 471 -2.41 12.72 11.92
N ALA A 472 -3.32 12.77 10.94
CA ALA A 472 -4.68 12.30 11.14
C ALA A 472 -4.73 10.83 11.58
N GLU A 473 -3.82 9.97 11.12
CA GLU A 473 -3.77 8.57 11.55
C GLU A 473 -3.48 8.47 13.05
N ILE A 474 -2.61 9.33 13.57
CA ILE A 474 -2.27 9.38 15.00
C ILE A 474 -3.48 9.83 15.81
N ILE A 475 -4.15 10.91 15.37
CA ILE A 475 -5.35 11.44 16.01
C ILE A 475 -6.48 10.40 16.02
N TYR A 476 -6.69 9.70 14.91
CA TYR A 476 -7.73 8.66 14.80
C TYR A 476 -7.38 7.42 15.63
N SER A 477 -6.10 7.05 15.72
CA SER A 477 -5.63 5.96 16.57
C SER A 477 -5.91 6.26 18.04
N GLN A 478 -5.60 7.49 18.48
CA GLN A 478 -5.93 7.95 19.83
C GLN A 478 -7.43 7.95 20.07
N ALA A 479 -8.23 8.48 19.14
CA ALA A 479 -9.68 8.50 19.24
C ALA A 479 -10.27 7.09 19.35
N GLU A 480 -9.79 6.12 18.56
CA GLU A 480 -10.21 4.72 18.67
C GLU A 480 -9.91 4.14 20.06
N CYS A 481 -8.69 4.37 20.56
CA CYS A 481 -8.29 3.87 21.88
C CYS A 481 -9.17 4.47 22.99
N LEU A 482 -9.40 5.78 22.96
CA LEU A 482 -10.28 6.48 23.91
C LEU A 482 -11.71 5.93 23.85
N LEU A 483 -12.23 5.70 22.64
CA LEU A 483 -13.56 5.11 22.46
C LEU A 483 -13.64 3.69 23.08
N ARG A 484 -12.63 2.85 22.87
CA ARG A 484 -12.53 1.51 23.47
C ARG A 484 -12.43 1.56 25.00
N LEU A 485 -11.88 2.63 25.56
CA LEU A 485 -11.83 2.89 27.00
C LEU A 485 -13.08 3.61 27.55
N GLY A 486 -14.15 3.74 26.75
CA GLY A 486 -15.41 4.35 27.18
C GLY A 486 -15.40 5.88 27.21
N GLN A 487 -14.41 6.52 26.58
CA GLN A 487 -14.23 7.97 26.54
C GLN A 487 -14.67 8.55 25.19
N ALA A 488 -15.88 8.20 24.75
CA ALA A 488 -16.43 8.58 23.45
C ALA A 488 -16.45 10.11 23.21
N GLY A 489 -16.65 10.91 24.26
CA GLY A 489 -16.65 12.37 24.13
C GLY A 489 -15.27 12.96 23.79
N GLU A 490 -14.19 12.41 24.34
CA GLU A 490 -12.83 12.86 23.99
C GLU A 490 -12.42 12.35 22.60
N ALA A 491 -12.79 11.12 22.27
CA ALA A 491 -12.64 10.58 20.91
C ALA A 491 -13.35 11.46 19.87
N GLY A 492 -14.59 11.86 20.14
CA GLY A 492 -15.37 12.73 19.26
C GLY A 492 -14.69 14.08 18.97
N LYS A 493 -14.13 14.74 20.00
CA LYS A 493 -13.39 16.00 19.84
C LYS A 493 -12.15 15.84 18.95
N LEU A 494 -11.38 14.76 19.16
CA LEU A 494 -10.21 14.46 18.35
C LEU A 494 -10.59 14.29 16.88
N LEU A 495 -11.61 13.49 16.58
CA LEU A 495 -12.07 13.31 15.20
C LEU A 495 -12.60 14.61 14.60
N ASN A 496 -13.38 15.38 15.34
CA ASN A 496 -13.89 16.68 14.89
C ASN A 496 -12.74 17.66 14.54
N SER A 497 -11.61 17.59 15.24
CA SER A 497 -10.44 18.43 14.93
C SER A 497 -9.89 18.21 13.51
N VAL A 498 -10.03 16.99 12.99
CA VAL A 498 -9.66 16.64 11.61
C VAL A 498 -10.84 16.89 10.67
N ARG A 499 -12.03 16.39 11.01
CA ARG A 499 -13.21 16.38 10.13
C ARG A 499 -13.63 17.77 9.66
N LYS A 500 -13.41 18.83 10.47
CA LYS A 500 -13.72 20.21 10.11
C LYS A 500 -13.24 20.61 8.70
N ARG A 501 -12.05 20.19 8.28
CA ARG A 501 -11.48 20.49 6.94
C ARG A 501 -12.30 19.90 5.79
N ASN A 502 -12.94 18.77 6.03
CA ASN A 502 -13.60 17.96 5.02
C ASN A 502 -14.96 18.51 4.61
N TYR A 503 -15.57 19.41 5.38
CA TYR A 503 -16.93 19.89 5.12
C TYR A 503 -16.98 21.37 4.73
N GLU A 504 -17.89 21.73 3.82
CA GLU A 504 -18.16 23.14 3.46
C GLU A 504 -18.62 23.95 4.66
N ASN A 505 -19.58 23.40 5.40
CA ASN A 505 -20.11 23.95 6.65
C ASN A 505 -20.09 22.84 7.71
N PHE A 506 -19.24 22.97 8.73
CA PHE A 506 -19.16 21.98 9.80
C PHE A 506 -20.19 22.29 10.89
N THR A 507 -21.34 21.61 10.84
CA THR A 507 -22.49 21.85 11.72
C THR A 507 -22.59 20.83 12.86
N ALA A 508 -23.51 21.08 13.81
CA ALA A 508 -23.80 20.14 14.90
C ALA A 508 -24.30 18.77 14.40
N ASP A 509 -24.99 18.70 13.25
CA ASP A 509 -25.50 17.44 12.70
C ASP A 509 -24.41 16.60 12.00
N ILE A 510 -23.21 17.15 11.86
CA ILE A 510 -22.02 16.47 11.34
C ILE A 510 -21.06 16.15 12.47
N ALA A 511 -20.88 17.09 13.40
CA ALA A 511 -19.94 16.97 14.50
C ALA A 511 -20.33 15.87 15.50
N TYR A 512 -19.34 15.11 15.94
CA TYR A 512 -19.50 14.14 17.01
C TYR A 512 -19.70 14.82 18.37
N GLN A 513 -20.43 14.16 19.27
CA GLN A 513 -20.54 14.59 20.66
C GLN A 513 -19.17 14.71 21.33
N PRO A 514 -18.97 15.68 22.25
CA PRO A 514 -19.97 16.62 22.77
C PRO A 514 -20.10 17.92 21.95
N GLU A 515 -19.31 18.14 20.90
CA GLU A 515 -19.37 19.39 20.11
C GLU A 515 -20.59 19.44 19.16
N GLY A 516 -21.17 18.29 18.81
CA GLY A 516 -22.38 18.18 18.00
C GLY A 516 -23.35 17.11 18.48
N ASN A 517 -24.18 16.64 17.56
CA ASN A 517 -25.33 15.75 17.81
C ASN A 517 -25.03 14.28 17.48
N VAL A 518 -23.96 14.00 16.73
CA VAL A 518 -23.68 12.64 16.25
C VAL A 518 -23.06 11.79 17.35
N VAL A 519 -23.67 10.64 17.62
CA VAL A 519 -23.14 9.65 18.57
C VAL A 519 -22.02 8.85 17.89
N LEU A 520 -20.85 8.81 18.53
CA LEU A 520 -19.71 8.01 18.09
C LEU A 520 -19.70 6.67 18.82
N ASP A 521 -20.02 5.60 18.10
CA ASP A 521 -19.84 4.21 18.54
C ASP A 521 -18.78 3.51 17.67
N LEU A 522 -18.48 2.23 17.96
CA LEU A 522 -17.45 1.49 17.20
C LEU A 522 -17.83 1.26 15.73
N LYS A 523 -19.12 1.21 15.39
CA LYS A 523 -19.56 1.09 14.00
C LYS A 523 -19.29 2.40 13.26
N GLU A 524 -19.64 3.53 13.86
CA GLU A 524 -19.36 4.85 13.30
C GLU A 524 -17.86 5.13 13.23
N MET A 525 -17.08 4.70 14.21
CA MET A 525 -15.62 4.83 14.19
C MET A 525 -15.00 4.08 13.00
N LEU A 526 -15.47 2.85 12.73
CA LEU A 526 -15.01 2.08 11.56
C LEU A 526 -15.42 2.72 10.24
N ASP A 527 -16.62 3.30 10.18
CA ASP A 527 -17.08 4.08 9.02
C ASP A 527 -16.24 5.37 8.84
N GLU A 528 -15.84 6.04 9.92
CA GLU A 528 -15.03 7.26 9.88
C GLU A 528 -13.58 6.96 9.46
N TRP A 529 -12.97 5.87 9.96
CA TRP A 529 -11.71 5.35 9.41
C TRP A 529 -11.83 5.12 7.90
N GLY A 530 -12.93 4.50 7.46
CA GLY A 530 -13.19 4.23 6.05
C GLY A 530 -13.40 5.48 5.19
N ARG A 531 -13.94 6.58 5.75
CA ARG A 531 -14.07 7.86 5.02
C ARG A 531 -12.74 8.60 4.94
N GLU A 532 -12.03 8.70 6.06
CA GLU A 532 -10.81 9.51 6.14
C GLU A 532 -9.66 8.85 5.37
N PHE A 533 -9.54 7.52 5.44
CA PHE A 533 -8.42 6.75 4.90
C PHE A 533 -8.76 5.89 3.68
N LEU A 534 -9.85 6.20 2.98
CA LEU A 534 -10.19 5.51 1.73
C LEU A 534 -8.99 5.48 0.78
N ALA A 535 -8.65 4.29 0.30
CA ALA A 535 -7.56 4.01 -0.62
C ALA A 535 -6.14 4.31 -0.08
N GLU A 536 -5.93 4.30 1.25
CA GLU A 536 -4.62 4.53 1.88
C GLU A 536 -3.92 3.23 2.35
N SER A 537 -4.29 2.06 1.78
CA SER A 537 -3.63 0.76 1.98
C SER A 537 -3.70 0.22 3.42
N ARG A 538 -4.89 0.23 4.04
CA ARG A 538 -5.06 -0.22 5.44
C ARG A 538 -6.38 -0.88 5.81
N ARG A 539 -7.37 -0.88 4.91
CA ARG A 539 -8.75 -1.21 5.28
C ARG A 539 -8.90 -2.62 5.89
N ARG A 540 -8.19 -3.62 5.35
CA ARG A 540 -8.11 -4.98 5.90
C ARG A 540 -7.69 -4.98 7.37
N THR A 541 -6.59 -4.31 7.71
CA THR A 541 -6.08 -4.26 9.09
C THR A 541 -7.11 -3.66 10.05
N ASP A 542 -7.81 -2.61 9.63
CA ASP A 542 -8.88 -2.00 10.42
C ASP A 542 -10.07 -2.97 10.60
N LEU A 543 -10.54 -3.62 9.53
CA LEU A 543 -11.61 -4.63 9.62
C LEU A 543 -11.26 -5.77 10.59
N ILE A 544 -10.02 -6.27 10.55
CA ILE A 544 -9.53 -7.31 11.46
C ILE A 544 -9.55 -6.80 12.91
N ARG A 545 -9.03 -5.60 13.17
CA ARG A 545 -9.01 -4.98 14.51
C ARG A 545 -10.40 -4.78 15.09
N PHE A 546 -11.38 -4.46 14.24
CA PHE A 546 -12.78 -4.31 14.65
C PHE A 546 -13.56 -5.64 14.68
N GLY A 547 -12.95 -6.76 14.30
CA GLY A 547 -13.62 -8.06 14.26
C GLY A 547 -14.74 -8.14 13.21
N ARG A 548 -14.59 -7.39 12.11
CA ARG A 548 -15.58 -7.26 11.03
C ARG A 548 -15.11 -7.88 9.71
N PHE A 549 -13.87 -8.36 9.65
CA PHE A 549 -13.26 -8.88 8.42
C PHE A 549 -13.99 -10.11 7.84
N GLN A 550 -14.59 -10.95 8.69
CA GLN A 550 -15.32 -12.14 8.24
C GLN A 550 -16.74 -11.82 7.77
N ASP A 551 -17.25 -10.62 7.99
CA ASP A 551 -18.64 -10.31 7.68
C ASP A 551 -18.93 -10.40 6.17
N ALA A 552 -20.23 -10.51 5.86
CA ALA A 552 -20.69 -10.41 4.49
C ALA A 552 -20.66 -8.94 4.04
N TRP A 553 -20.26 -8.71 2.80
CA TRP A 553 -20.39 -7.44 2.09
C TRP A 553 -20.79 -7.72 0.64
N TRP A 554 -20.87 -6.68 -0.18
CA TRP A 554 -21.27 -6.85 -1.58
C TRP A 554 -20.44 -7.95 -2.28
N ASP A 555 -21.13 -8.93 -2.87
CA ASP A 555 -20.56 -10.07 -3.58
C ASP A 555 -19.66 -11.00 -2.76
N LYS A 556 -19.60 -10.83 -1.42
CA LYS A 556 -18.87 -11.71 -0.52
C LYS A 556 -19.79 -12.26 0.56
N LYS A 557 -19.77 -13.58 0.75
CA LYS A 557 -20.47 -14.22 1.88
C LYS A 557 -19.66 -14.09 3.17
N ARG A 558 -20.33 -14.26 4.31
CA ARG A 558 -19.63 -14.37 5.58
C ARG A 558 -18.64 -15.54 5.53
N ASP A 559 -17.42 -15.32 6.00
CA ASP A 559 -16.42 -16.38 6.08
C ASP A 559 -16.80 -17.40 7.15
N ALA A 560 -16.36 -18.65 6.96
CA ALA A 560 -16.67 -19.74 7.89
C ALA A 560 -15.88 -19.62 9.21
N ASP A 561 -14.66 -19.07 9.15
CA ASP A 561 -13.78 -18.89 10.29
C ASP A 561 -12.82 -17.69 10.05
N THR A 562 -11.80 -17.54 10.90
CA THR A 562 -10.88 -16.38 10.92
C THR A 562 -9.52 -16.62 10.25
N HIS A 563 -9.26 -17.76 9.60
CA HIS A 563 -7.92 -18.08 9.08
C HIS A 563 -7.46 -17.10 7.97
N TYR A 564 -8.40 -16.53 7.22
CA TYR A 564 -8.16 -15.45 6.26
C TYR A 564 -7.71 -14.13 6.93
N GLU A 565 -7.70 -14.00 8.26
CA GLU A 565 -7.02 -12.85 8.88
C GLU A 565 -5.50 -12.86 8.63
N LEU A 566 -4.94 -13.97 8.15
CA LEU A 566 -3.54 -14.16 7.81
C LEU A 566 -3.41 -14.75 6.42
N PHE A 567 -2.40 -14.34 5.67
CA PHE A 567 -2.03 -15.01 4.43
C PHE A 567 -1.30 -16.33 4.72
N PRO A 568 -1.44 -17.35 3.85
CA PRO A 568 -0.68 -18.58 3.97
C PRO A 568 0.77 -18.39 3.53
N PHE A 569 1.64 -19.32 3.90
CA PHE A 569 2.93 -19.50 3.24
C PHE A 569 2.76 -20.30 1.95
N SER A 570 3.56 -19.99 0.94
CA SER A 570 3.55 -20.71 -0.33
C SER A 570 4.16 -22.10 -0.18
N GLN A 571 3.83 -22.98 -1.12
CA GLN A 571 4.47 -24.30 -1.20
C GLN A 571 6.00 -24.16 -1.26
N THR A 572 6.53 -23.25 -2.09
CA THR A 572 7.98 -22.98 -2.19
C THR A 572 8.60 -22.58 -0.85
N GLN A 573 7.94 -21.69 -0.08
CA GLN A 573 8.43 -21.24 1.22
C GLN A 573 8.49 -22.40 2.24
N LEU A 574 7.46 -23.25 2.25
CA LEU A 574 7.38 -24.41 3.13
C LEU A 574 8.43 -25.47 2.76
N GLU A 575 8.71 -25.66 1.47
CA GLU A 575 9.72 -26.61 0.98
C GLU A 575 11.16 -26.14 1.25
N GLN A 576 11.43 -24.84 1.17
CA GLN A 576 12.76 -24.27 1.42
C GLN A 576 13.14 -24.26 2.91
N ASN A 577 12.16 -24.34 3.81
CA ASN A 577 12.40 -24.35 5.25
C ASN A 577 11.60 -25.43 5.97
N GLU A 578 12.27 -26.55 6.25
CA GLU A 578 11.70 -27.70 6.97
C GLU A 578 11.09 -27.35 8.34
N TYR A 579 11.52 -26.23 8.95
CA TYR A 579 11.03 -25.77 10.25
C TYR A 579 9.81 -24.83 10.15
N LEU A 580 9.53 -24.24 8.98
CA LEU A 580 8.44 -23.29 8.78
C LEU A 580 7.12 -24.06 8.79
N LYS A 581 6.15 -23.72 9.64
CA LYS A 581 4.83 -24.38 9.66
C LYS A 581 3.78 -23.50 9.04
N GLN A 582 2.79 -24.12 8.39
CA GLN A 582 1.67 -23.39 7.81
C GLN A 582 0.85 -22.66 8.90
N ASN A 583 0.30 -21.50 8.54
CA ASN A 583 -0.67 -20.80 9.36
C ASN A 583 -1.95 -21.65 9.55
N PRO A 584 -2.57 -21.65 10.75
CA PRO A 584 -3.75 -22.48 11.00
C PRO A 584 -4.89 -22.22 10.00
N GLY A 585 -5.53 -23.29 9.52
CA GLY A 585 -6.64 -23.24 8.56
C GLY A 585 -6.24 -23.57 7.12
N TYR A 586 -4.98 -23.32 6.75
CA TYR A 586 -4.48 -23.58 5.40
C TYR A 586 -3.90 -24.99 5.22
N PRO A 587 -3.86 -25.51 3.98
CA PRO A 587 -3.15 -26.75 3.68
C PRO A 587 -1.64 -26.60 3.90
N ASP A 588 -1.02 -27.62 4.49
CA ASP A 588 0.44 -27.75 4.63
C ASP A 588 0.99 -28.79 3.64
N ILE A 589 2.30 -28.77 3.43
CA ILE A 589 3.00 -29.77 2.61
C ILE A 589 3.18 -31.08 3.39
N ALA A 590 3.29 -32.20 2.68
CA ALA A 590 3.67 -33.47 3.28
C ALA A 590 5.15 -33.43 3.71
N ARG A 591 5.45 -33.83 4.95
CA ARG A 591 6.81 -33.87 5.53
C ARG A 591 7.11 -35.20 6.20
#